data_AF-A0A1J4SPD5-F1
#
_entry.id   AF-A0A1J4SPD5-F1
#
_cell.length_a   1.000
_cell.length_b   1.000
_cell.length_c   1.000
_cell.angle_alpha   90.00
_cell.angle_beta   90.00
_cell.angle_gamma   90.00
#
_symmetry.space_group_name_H-M   'P 1'
#
loop_
_entity.id
_entity.type
_entity.pdbx_description
1 polymer ?
#
loop_
_entity_poly.entity_id
_entity_poly.type
_entity_poly.pdbx_seq_one_letter_code
_entity_poly.pdbx_strand_id
1 'polypeptide(L)'
;MAETIGSLADKLSILQLKIFHMKEQLQRTDAPQAHTEACTARLGVMAEQRKDLEEELTRLVSDVAAGRVRLKIYRQFKMYNDPKYRAKTAAAANQPHESRRK
;
A
#
# COMPACT_ATOMS: atom_id res chain seq x y z
N MET A 1 -0.74 5.65 -11.67
CA MET A 1 0.22 5.11 -10.68
C MET A 1 0.63 3.73 -11.19
N ALA A 2 1.92 3.42 -11.33
CA ALA A 2 2.32 2.09 -11.79
C ALA A 2 2.14 1.09 -10.64
N GLU A 3 1.42 0.01 -10.89
CA GLU A 3 1.26 -1.11 -9.96
C GLU A 3 2.61 -1.79 -9.75
N THR A 4 2.93 -2.15 -8.50
CA THR A 4 4.10 -2.95 -8.15
C THR A 4 3.66 -4.36 -7.78
N ILE A 5 4.56 -5.34 -7.86
CA ILE A 5 4.30 -6.71 -7.39
C ILE A 5 3.74 -6.69 -5.96
N GLY A 6 4.32 -5.86 -5.07
CA GLY A 6 3.86 -5.72 -3.69
C GLY A 6 2.45 -5.13 -3.57
N SER A 7 2.12 -4.10 -4.36
CA SER A 7 0.78 -3.51 -4.32
C SER A 7 -0.29 -4.44 -4.86
N LEU A 8 0.02 -5.24 -5.89
CA LEU A 8 -0.90 -6.26 -6.41
C LEU A 8 -1.14 -7.38 -5.39
N ALA A 9 -0.08 -7.83 -4.71
CA ALA A 9 -0.19 -8.83 -3.65
C ALA A 9 -1.03 -8.35 -2.46
N ASP A 10 -0.87 -7.09 -2.05
CA ASP A 10 -1.67 -6.47 -0.98
C ASP A 10 -3.16 -6.41 -1.37
N LYS A 11 -3.45 -5.94 -2.60
CA LYS A 11 -4.82 -5.89 -3.13
C LYS A 11 -5.49 -7.27 -3.21
N LEU A 12 -4.76 -8.27 -3.68
CA LEU A 12 -5.25 -9.66 -3.70
C LEU A 12 -5.55 -10.17 -2.30
N SER A 13 -4.67 -9.87 -1.33
CA SER A 13 -4.85 -10.31 0.06
C SER A 13 -6.11 -9.71 0.69
N ILE A 14 -6.33 -8.41 0.55
CA ILE A 14 -7.54 -7.76 1.07
C ILE A 14 -8.81 -8.23 0.34
N LEU A 15 -8.72 -8.45 -0.98
CA LEU A 15 -9.85 -8.93 -1.77
C LEU A 15 -10.26 -10.35 -1.35
N GLN A 16 -9.30 -11.21 -1.05
CA GLN A 16 -9.60 -12.56 -0.56
C GLN A 16 -10.25 -12.58 0.82
N LEU A 17 -9.86 -11.68 1.72
CA LEU A 17 -10.56 -11.51 2.99
C LEU A 17 -12.02 -11.06 2.79
N LYS A 18 -12.26 -10.12 1.85
CA LYS A 18 -13.63 -9.70 1.50
C LYS A 18 -14.46 -10.83 0.92
N ILE A 19 -13.89 -11.62 0.01
CA ILE A 19 -14.56 -12.79 -0.57
C ILE A 19 -14.89 -13.82 0.52
N PHE A 20 -13.95 -14.09 1.43
CA PHE A 20 -14.16 -15.00 2.55
C PHE A 20 -15.36 -14.59 3.40
N HIS A 21 -15.37 -13.36 3.92
CA HIS A 21 -16.46 -12.88 4.75
C HIS A 21 -17.79 -12.72 3.99
N MET A 22 -17.74 -12.43 2.69
CA MET A 22 -18.96 -12.40 1.87
C MET A 22 -19.57 -13.79 1.69
N LYS A 23 -18.75 -14.85 1.64
CA LYS A 23 -19.24 -16.24 1.66
C LYS A 23 -19.88 -16.61 3.00
N GLU A 24 -19.33 -16.13 4.11
CA GLU A 24 -19.97 -16.31 5.43
C GLU A 24 -21.36 -15.64 5.48
N GLN A 25 -21.51 -14.46 4.85
CA GLN A 25 -22.82 -13.80 4.77
C GLN A 25 -23.85 -14.62 3.96
N LEU A 26 -23.43 -15.39 2.96
CA LEU A 26 -24.32 -16.29 2.22
C LEU A 26 -24.74 -17.54 3.02
N GLN A 27 -23.99 -17.91 4.05
CA GLN A 27 -24.28 -19.07 4.89
C GLN A 27 -25.24 -18.76 6.05
N ARG A 28 -25.58 -17.47 6.23
CA ARG A 28 -26.53 -17.03 7.25
C ARG A 28 -27.93 -17.51 6.95
N THR A 29 -28.56 -18.16 7.93
CA THR A 29 -29.94 -18.65 7.83
C THR A 29 -30.99 -17.63 8.26
N ASP A 30 -30.56 -16.52 8.86
CA ASP A 30 -31.41 -15.45 9.40
C ASP A 30 -31.59 -14.27 8.42
N ALA A 31 -30.99 -14.35 7.23
CA ALA A 31 -31.00 -13.27 6.24
C ALA A 31 -32.12 -13.43 5.20
N PRO A 32 -32.75 -12.33 4.76
CA PRO A 32 -33.77 -12.37 3.71
C PRO A 32 -33.16 -12.69 2.34
N GLN A 33 -33.98 -13.20 1.41
CA GLN A 33 -33.54 -13.57 0.06
C GLN A 33 -32.82 -12.41 -0.68
N ALA A 34 -33.32 -11.18 -0.54
CA ALA A 34 -32.70 -10.00 -1.15
C ALA A 34 -31.24 -9.76 -0.69
N HIS A 35 -30.90 -10.14 0.56
CA HIS A 35 -29.52 -10.07 1.06
C HIS A 35 -28.63 -11.10 0.35
N THR A 36 -29.12 -12.33 0.22
CA THR A 36 -28.42 -13.41 -0.50
C THR A 36 -28.15 -13.05 -1.95
N GLU A 37 -29.12 -12.48 -2.65
CA GLU A 37 -28.98 -12.02 -4.04
C GLU A 37 -27.93 -10.90 -4.15
N ALA A 38 -27.99 -9.90 -3.27
CA ALA A 38 -27.02 -8.81 -3.24
C ALA A 38 -25.60 -9.30 -2.91
N CYS A 39 -25.44 -10.21 -1.95
CA CYS A 39 -24.16 -10.82 -1.61
C CYS A 39 -23.59 -11.65 -2.77
N THR A 40 -24.45 -12.40 -3.47
CA THR A 40 -24.05 -13.21 -4.63
C THR A 40 -23.57 -12.33 -5.78
N ALA A 41 -24.30 -11.25 -6.10
CA ALA A 41 -23.88 -10.30 -7.13
C ALA A 41 -22.52 -9.65 -6.80
N ARG A 42 -22.32 -9.24 -5.54
CA ARG A 42 -21.04 -8.68 -5.07
C ARG A 42 -19.90 -9.70 -5.13
N LEU A 43 -20.16 -10.97 -4.82
CA LEU A 43 -19.19 -12.05 -4.96
C LEU A 43 -18.75 -12.25 -6.42
N GLY A 44 -19.69 -12.16 -7.37
CA GLY A 44 -19.38 -12.21 -8.79
C GLY A 44 -18.38 -11.12 -9.20
N VAL A 45 -18.66 -9.87 -8.82
CA VAL A 45 -17.77 -8.74 -9.09
C VAL A 45 -16.39 -8.93 -8.44
N MET A 46 -16.34 -9.36 -7.18
CA MET A 46 -15.06 -9.59 -6.50
C MET A 46 -14.27 -10.76 -7.12
N ALA A 47 -14.94 -11.79 -7.62
CA ALA A 47 -14.30 -12.91 -8.29
C ALA A 47 -13.65 -12.49 -9.63
N GLU A 48 -14.32 -11.62 -10.39
CA GLU A 48 -13.77 -11.01 -11.61
C GLU A 48 -12.56 -10.14 -11.28
N GLN A 49 -12.69 -9.22 -10.32
CA GLN A 49 -11.58 -8.38 -9.86
C GLN A 49 -10.36 -9.20 -9.41
N ARG A 50 -10.58 -10.34 -8.75
CA ARG A 50 -9.50 -11.21 -8.31
C ARG A 50 -8.78 -11.82 -9.51
N LYS A 51 -9.53 -12.29 -10.51
CA LYS A 51 -8.97 -12.86 -11.72
C LYS A 51 -8.13 -11.84 -12.48
N ASP A 52 -8.62 -10.62 -12.64
CA ASP A 52 -7.90 -9.53 -13.30
C ASP A 52 -6.57 -9.23 -12.60
N LEU A 53 -6.58 -9.16 -11.26
CA LEU A 53 -5.38 -8.94 -10.45
C LEU A 53 -4.39 -10.12 -10.53
N GLU A 54 -4.88 -11.36 -10.56
CA GLU A 54 -4.06 -12.57 -10.73
C GLU A 54 -3.37 -12.56 -12.10
N GLU A 55 -4.09 -12.20 -13.16
CA GLU A 55 -3.55 -12.07 -14.53
C GLU A 55 -2.51 -10.95 -14.61
N GLU A 56 -2.80 -9.78 -14.02
CA GLU A 56 -1.88 -8.65 -14.00
C GLU A 56 -0.59 -8.99 -13.24
N LEU A 57 -0.70 -9.59 -12.05
CA LEU A 57 0.44 -10.04 -11.26
C LEU A 57 1.27 -11.09 -12.02
N THR A 58 0.61 -12.08 -12.63
CA THR A 58 1.27 -13.12 -13.41
C THR A 58 2.05 -12.52 -14.58
N ARG A 59 1.45 -11.57 -15.30
CA ARG A 59 2.10 -10.87 -16.40
C ARG A 59 3.31 -10.08 -15.93
N LEU A 60 3.15 -9.29 -14.87
CA LEU A 60 4.23 -8.46 -14.32
C LEU A 60 5.41 -9.32 -13.84
N VAL A 61 5.14 -10.40 -13.11
CA VAL A 61 6.17 -11.34 -12.65
C VAL A 61 6.88 -12.01 -13.84
N SER A 62 6.13 -12.41 -14.87
CA SER A 62 6.69 -12.99 -16.09
C SER A 62 7.57 -11.99 -16.86
N ASP A 63 7.15 -10.73 -16.94
CA ASP A 63 7.92 -9.66 -17.58
C ASP A 63 9.20 -9.33 -16.80
N VAL A 64 9.17 -9.40 -15.46
CA VAL A 64 10.35 -9.28 -14.61
C VAL A 64 11.31 -10.46 -14.81
N ALA A 65 10.79 -11.69 -14.81
CA ALA A 65 11.58 -12.90 -15.02
C ALA A 65 12.25 -12.93 -16.39
N ALA A 66 11.56 -12.43 -17.43
CA ALA A 66 12.09 -12.32 -18.78
C ALA A 66 13.01 -11.10 -18.99
N GLY A 67 13.25 -10.28 -17.95
CA GLY A 67 14.08 -9.08 -18.03
C GLY A 67 13.47 -7.91 -18.82
N ARG A 68 12.21 -8.01 -19.23
CA ARG A 68 11.47 -6.93 -19.92
C ARG A 68 11.15 -5.78 -18.97
N VAL A 69 10.89 -6.10 -17.70
CA VAL A 69 10.72 -5.13 -16.62
C VAL A 69 11.87 -5.28 -15.64
N ARG A 70 12.59 -4.18 -15.36
CA ARG A 70 13.64 -4.17 -14.34
C ARG A 70 13.20 -3.36 -13.13
N LEU A 71 13.08 -4.04 -12.00
CA LEU A 71 12.78 -3.43 -10.71
C LEU A 71 14.02 -2.66 -10.23
N LYS A 72 13.85 -1.37 -9.91
CA LYS A 72 14.92 -0.53 -9.37
C LYS A 72 14.78 -0.41 -7.87
N ILE A 73 15.85 -0.74 -7.15
CA ILE A 73 15.95 -0.51 -5.71
C ILE A 73 16.69 0.80 -5.51
N TYR A 74 15.99 1.82 -5.02
CA TYR A 74 16.61 3.08 -4.67
C TYR A 74 17.08 3.04 -3.21
N ARG A 75 18.30 3.49 -2.97
CA ARG A 75 18.79 3.71 -1.61
C ARG A 75 18.32 5.07 -1.13
N GLN A 76 17.78 5.12 0.08
CA GLN A 76 17.51 6.40 0.73
C GLN A 76 18.81 6.96 1.29
N PHE A 77 19.20 8.15 0.81
CA PHE A 77 20.34 8.89 1.35
C PHE A 77 19.85 9.83 2.46
N LYS A 78 19.96 9.38 3.71
CA LYS A 78 19.55 10.16 4.89
C LYS A 78 20.75 10.96 5.42
N MET A 79 20.80 12.26 5.12
CA MET A 79 21.90 13.14 5.55
C MET A 79 21.96 13.35 7.07
N TYR A 80 20.81 13.43 7.74
CA TYR A 80 20.71 13.79 9.17
C TYR A 80 21.34 12.78 10.13
N ASN A 81 21.49 11.52 9.68
CA ASN A 81 22.10 10.45 10.48
C ASN A 81 23.63 10.50 10.49
N ASP A 82 24.26 11.17 9.52
CA ASP A 82 25.71 11.28 9.46
C ASP A 82 26.15 12.68 9.93
N PRO A 83 26.90 12.77 11.06
CA PRO A 83 27.43 14.03 11.58
C PRO A 83 28.21 14.87 10.57
N LYS A 84 28.78 14.27 9.51
CA LYS A 84 29.51 14.98 8.45
C LYS A 84 28.63 15.90 7.62
N TYR A 85 27.33 15.63 7.54
CA TYR A 85 26.35 16.47 6.84
C TYR A 85 25.58 17.40 7.77
N ARG A 86 25.86 17.38 9.08
CA ARG A 86 25.33 18.39 10.00
C ARG A 86 26.12 19.67 9.78
N ALA A 87 25.45 20.70 9.27
CA ALA A 87 26.03 22.04 9.23
C ALA A 87 26.43 22.42 10.66
N LYS A 88 27.70 22.80 10.86
CA LYS A 88 28.09 23.50 12.09
C LYS A 88 27.30 24.80 12.08
N THR A 89 26.28 24.90 12.93
CA THR A 89 25.49 26.11 13.09
C THR A 89 26.45 27.29 13.18
N ALA A 90 26.25 28.29 12.33
CA ALA A 90 27.01 29.53 12.37
C ALA A 90 26.90 30.09 13.79
N ALA A 91 27.99 29.99 14.54
CA ALA A 91 28.18 30.72 15.77
C ALA A 91 28.39 32.20 15.40
N ALA A 92 27.31 32.92 15.13
CA ALA A 92 27.25 34.40 15.12
C ALA A 92 25.86 34.88 14.67
N ALA A 93 24.92 35.05 15.61
CA ALA A 93 23.92 36.12 15.60
C ALA A 93 22.92 35.89 16.74
N ASN A 94 23.32 36.21 17.97
CA ASN A 94 22.42 36.81 18.94
C ASN A 94 23.29 37.44 20.04
N GLN A 95 23.56 38.73 19.85
CA GLN A 95 24.04 39.61 20.91
C GLN A 95 23.02 39.65 22.06
N PRO A 96 23.47 39.87 23.31
CA PRO A 96 22.61 39.81 24.48
C PRO A 96 21.69 41.02 24.52
N HIS A 97 20.38 40.80 24.46
CA HIS A 97 19.41 41.81 24.85
C HIS A 97 19.29 41.76 26.37
N GLU A 98 20.08 42.58 27.06
CA GLU A 98 19.76 42.97 28.42
C GLU A 98 18.40 43.65 28.43
N SER A 99 17.47 43.11 29.20
CA SER A 99 16.36 43.87 29.75
C SER A 99 15.94 43.30 31.10
N ARG A 100 16.51 43.92 32.15
CA ARG A 100 15.85 44.30 33.39
C ARG A 100 15.10 43.20 34.17
N ARG A 101 15.74 42.74 35.24
CA ARG A 101 15.06 42.67 36.55
C ARG A 101 15.80 43.57 37.54
N LYS A 102 15.05 44.60 37.96
CA LYS A 102 15.29 45.61 39.00
C LYS A 102 16.25 46.73 38.62
#